data_AF-A0ABD0R0R1-F1
#
_entry.id   AF-A0ABD0R0R1-F1
#
_cell.length_a   1.000
_cell.length_b   1.000
_cell.length_c   1.000
_cell.angle_alpha   90.00
_cell.angle_beta   90.00
_cell.angle_gamma   90.00
#
_symmetry.space_group_name_H-M   'P 1'
#
loop_
_entity.id
_entity.type
_entity.pdbx_description
1 polymer ?
#
loop_
_entity_poly.entity_id
_entity_poly.type
_entity_poly.pdbx_seq_one_letter_code
_entity_poly.pdbx_strand_id
1 'polypeptide(L)'
;MASFWTFNDSWANSSKGNDSRGTNQTVNPLKRDEEVAKVEVAVLALILLLALAGNLCVLVAIQTSKHGQSRMYYFMKHLSIADLVVAVFQVLPQLIWDITFRFYGPDFLCRLVKYLQVVGMFASTYMLVLMSIDRCLAIWQPLRSLRRRKDHFFVLASWIISLLFSLPQVTIFSLKDMGDGVFDCWADFVKPWGEKAYITWISLTIYIIPVAILSVCYGLISYKIWQNFRLKTRRDQCFSLTLRPAKGTALFRVSSVKLISKAKMRTVKMTFVIVLAYIICWTPFFFVQMWSAWDPMAPKE
;
A
#
# COMPACT_ATOMS: atom_id res chain seq x y z
N MET A 1 10.76 -2.36 14.60
CA MET A 1 10.99 -2.29 13.14
C MET A 1 10.60 -0.93 12.59
N ALA A 2 11.20 0.14 13.10
CA ALA A 2 11.06 1.44 12.45
C ALA A 2 12.26 2.33 12.78
N SER A 3 13.44 1.78 12.55
CA SER A 3 14.72 2.48 12.45
C SER A 3 15.43 1.77 11.31
N PHE A 4 15.04 2.10 10.08
CA PHE A 4 15.64 1.51 8.88
C PHE A 4 15.77 2.61 7.82
N TRP A 5 16.75 3.49 8.03
CA TRP A 5 17.50 4.20 6.99
C TRP A 5 18.79 4.77 7.59
N THR A 6 19.83 3.93 7.68
CA THR A 6 21.22 4.40 7.55
C THR A 6 21.87 3.60 6.43
N PHE A 7 21.80 4.14 5.22
CA PHE A 7 22.66 3.71 4.11
C PHE A 7 24.08 4.12 4.50
N ASN A 8 24.97 3.17 4.76
CA ASN A 8 26.40 3.43 4.87
C ASN A 8 27.03 3.09 3.51
N ASP A 9 27.31 4.13 2.71
CA ASP A 9 28.07 3.99 1.48
C ASP A 9 29.54 3.68 1.84
N SER A 10 29.93 2.42 1.74
CA SER A 10 31.35 2.03 1.72
C SER A 10 31.70 1.38 0.38
N TRP A 11 31.75 2.19 -0.67
CA TRP A 11 32.53 1.88 -1.87
C TRP A 11 33.86 2.60 -1.79
N ALA A 12 34.89 1.89 -1.30
CA ALA A 12 36.27 2.24 -1.62
C ALA A 12 37.19 1.03 -1.39
N ASN A 13 37.44 0.28 -2.45
CA ASN A 13 38.76 -0.33 -2.62
C ASN A 13 39.07 -0.47 -4.10
N SER A 14 39.75 0.54 -4.65
CA SER A 14 40.67 0.33 -5.75
C SER A 14 41.88 1.23 -5.55
N SER A 15 42.99 0.57 -5.25
CA SER A 15 44.32 1.09 -5.04
C SER A 15 44.85 1.93 -6.20
N LYS A 16 45.44 3.11 -5.90
CA LYS A 16 46.77 3.55 -6.37
C LYS A 16 47.10 5.00 -5.95
N GLY A 17 48.30 5.20 -5.40
CA GLY A 17 49.09 6.42 -5.62
C GLY A 17 49.26 7.35 -4.41
N ASN A 18 50.48 7.36 -3.86
CA ASN A 18 51.07 8.44 -3.03
C ASN A 18 50.73 9.84 -3.59
N ASP A 19 50.27 10.77 -2.75
CA ASP A 19 51.04 11.99 -2.44
C ASP A 19 50.42 12.84 -1.31
N SER A 20 51.23 13.78 -0.84
CA SER A 20 51.26 14.50 0.42
C SER A 20 50.24 15.64 0.59
N ARG A 21 49.96 15.97 1.86
CA ARG A 21 49.37 17.21 2.44
C ARG A 21 47.84 17.38 2.45
N GLY A 22 47.29 17.54 3.65
CA GLY A 22 46.11 18.37 3.88
C GLY A 22 45.12 17.85 4.92
N THR A 23 45.00 18.58 6.04
CA THR A 23 43.84 18.64 6.97
C THR A 23 43.47 17.37 7.75
N ASN A 24 43.79 17.39 9.06
CA ASN A 24 43.11 16.57 10.07
C ASN A 24 41.63 16.98 10.16
N GLN A 25 40.77 16.41 9.32
CA GLN A 25 39.35 16.28 9.62
C GLN A 25 39.14 14.86 10.16
N THR A 26 39.09 14.74 11.47
CA THR A 26 38.49 13.59 12.13
C THR A 26 37.00 13.61 11.85
N VAL A 27 36.59 13.04 10.70
CA VAL A 27 35.19 12.74 10.40
C VAL A 27 34.77 11.67 11.39
N ASN A 28 33.99 12.05 12.41
CA ASN A 28 33.38 11.12 13.35
C ASN A 28 32.42 10.20 12.57
N PRO A 29 32.64 8.88 12.49
CA PRO A 29 31.84 7.95 11.69
C PRO A 29 30.45 7.64 12.29
N LEU A 30 30.01 8.38 13.30
CA LEU A 30 28.75 8.19 14.03
C LEU A 30 27.78 9.38 13.91
N LYS A 31 28.12 10.42 13.15
CA LYS A 31 27.19 11.53 12.93
C LYS A 31 26.28 11.15 11.76
N ARG A 32 25.09 10.59 12.05
CA ARG A 32 23.97 10.53 11.08
C ARG A 32 23.91 11.89 10.37
N ASP A 33 23.91 11.89 9.05
CA ASP A 33 23.84 13.12 8.28
C ASP A 33 22.63 13.92 8.74
N GLU A 34 22.91 15.01 9.45
CA GLU A 34 21.90 15.87 10.06
C GLU A 34 20.93 16.40 8.99
N GLU A 35 21.44 16.58 7.77
CA GLU A 35 20.69 16.95 6.57
C GLU A 35 19.74 15.83 6.11
N VAL A 36 20.15 14.56 6.18
CA VAL A 36 19.28 13.42 5.83
C VAL A 36 18.14 13.30 6.84
N ALA A 37 18.42 13.46 8.14
CA ALA A 37 17.39 13.45 9.18
C ALA A 37 16.39 14.61 9.02
N LYS A 38 16.86 15.82 8.70
CA LYS A 38 16.00 16.98 8.41
C LYS A 38 15.09 16.72 7.21
N VAL A 39 15.63 16.12 6.15
CA VAL A 39 14.86 15.76 4.95
C VAL A 39 13.80 14.71 5.26
N GLU A 40 14.14 13.67 6.02
CA GLU A 40 13.20 12.60 6.42
C GLU A 40 12.03 13.16 7.25
N VAL A 41 12.33 13.97 8.27
CA VAL A 41 11.32 14.64 9.10
C VAL A 41 10.43 15.56 8.26
N ALA A 42 11.01 16.36 7.36
CA ALA A 42 10.24 17.26 6.50
C ALA A 42 9.31 16.49 5.55
N VAL A 43 9.79 15.40 4.95
CA VAL A 43 9.01 14.53 4.06
C VAL A 43 7.88 13.85 4.83
N LEU A 44 8.16 13.28 6.01
CA LEU A 44 7.15 12.63 6.84
C LEU A 44 6.09 13.61 7.34
N ALA A 45 6.49 14.82 7.73
CA ALA A 45 5.56 15.88 8.11
C ALA A 45 4.64 16.28 6.94
N LEU A 46 5.19 16.43 5.73
CA LEU A 46 4.40 16.70 4.53
C LEU A 46 3.43 15.56 4.21
N ILE A 47 3.90 14.32 4.25
CA ILE A 47 3.05 13.12 4.03
C ILE A 47 1.92 13.08 5.06
N LEU A 48 2.21 13.34 6.33
CA LEU A 48 1.22 13.38 7.39
C LEU A 48 0.13 14.42 7.11
N LEU A 49 0.53 15.65 6.79
CA LEU A 49 -0.40 16.74 6.48
C LEU A 49 -1.28 16.41 5.27
N LEU A 50 -0.67 15.92 4.18
CA LEU A 50 -1.40 15.54 2.98
C LEU A 50 -2.35 14.35 3.22
N ALA A 51 -1.91 13.34 3.98
CA ALA A 51 -2.72 12.17 4.29
C ALA A 51 -3.91 12.53 5.17
N LEU A 52 -3.71 13.35 6.22
CA LEU A 52 -4.79 13.81 7.09
C LEU A 52 -5.76 14.72 6.35
N ALA A 53 -5.27 15.78 5.72
CA ALA A 53 -6.10 16.75 5.02
C ALA A 53 -6.84 16.10 3.83
N GLY A 54 -6.13 15.30 3.01
CA GLY A 54 -6.69 14.65 1.83
C GLY A 54 -7.80 13.66 2.19
N ASN A 55 -7.54 12.74 3.13
CA ASN A 55 -8.54 11.74 3.51
C ASN A 55 -9.72 12.32 4.30
N LEU A 56 -9.48 13.34 5.13
CA LEU A 56 -10.56 14.06 5.81
C LEU A 56 -11.45 14.81 4.80
N CYS A 57 -10.85 15.48 3.82
CA CYS A 57 -11.59 16.12 2.73
C CYS A 57 -12.46 15.11 1.96
N VAL A 58 -11.93 13.93 1.64
CA VAL A 58 -12.70 12.86 0.97
C VAL A 58 -13.88 12.41 1.84
N LEU A 59 -13.68 12.20 3.14
CA LEU A 59 -14.77 11.83 4.05
C LEU A 59 -15.86 12.90 4.12
N VAL A 60 -15.48 14.16 4.27
CA VAL A 60 -16.41 15.30 4.30
C VAL A 60 -17.15 15.43 2.96
N ALA A 61 -16.47 15.29 1.83
CA ALA A 61 -17.08 15.34 0.50
C ALA A 61 -18.09 14.19 0.28
N ILE A 62 -17.81 12.99 0.80
CA ILE A 62 -18.74 11.86 0.74
C ILE A 62 -19.98 12.12 1.60
N GLN A 63 -19.81 12.67 2.81
CA GLN A 63 -20.91 12.96 3.73
C GLN A 63 -21.81 14.10 3.24
N THR A 64 -21.23 15.13 2.63
CA THR A 64 -21.97 16.29 2.11
C THR A 64 -22.62 16.04 0.75
N SER A 65 -22.20 15.00 0.03
CA SER A 65 -22.75 14.66 -1.28
C SER A 65 -24.15 14.02 -1.18
N LYS A 66 -25.17 14.73 -1.69
CA LYS A 66 -26.55 14.22 -1.84
C LYS A 66 -26.66 12.99 -2.76
N HIS A 67 -25.63 12.69 -3.54
CA HIS A 67 -25.56 11.54 -4.45
C HIS A 67 -24.77 10.34 -3.86
N GLY A 68 -24.42 10.39 -2.57
CA GLY A 68 -23.50 9.48 -1.86
C GLY A 68 -23.92 8.01 -1.71
N GLN A 69 -25.05 7.57 -2.28
CA GLN A 69 -25.59 6.21 -2.09
C GLN A 69 -24.98 5.14 -3.04
N SER A 70 -23.91 5.47 -3.75
CA SER A 70 -23.20 4.51 -4.60
C SER A 70 -22.31 3.60 -3.75
N ARG A 71 -22.32 2.29 -4.08
CA ARG A 71 -21.43 1.26 -3.52
C ARG A 71 -19.95 1.68 -3.52
N MET A 72 -19.54 2.50 -4.48
CA MET A 72 -18.18 3.02 -4.55
C MET A 72 -17.83 3.93 -3.37
N TYR A 73 -18.74 4.81 -2.96
CA TYR A 73 -18.51 5.72 -1.85
C TYR A 73 -18.37 4.99 -0.51
N TYR A 74 -19.02 3.83 -0.36
CA TYR A 74 -18.84 2.97 0.82
C TYR A 74 -17.40 2.44 0.93
N PHE A 75 -16.84 1.88 -0.16
CA PHE A 75 -15.44 1.44 -0.17
C PHE A 75 -14.46 2.61 0.01
N MET A 76 -14.71 3.74 -0.66
CA MET A 76 -13.88 4.95 -0.49
C MET A 76 -13.89 5.44 0.96
N LYS A 77 -15.03 5.38 1.66
CA LYS A 77 -15.11 5.74 3.08
C LYS A 77 -14.21 4.84 3.93
N HIS A 78 -14.27 3.52 3.75
CA HIS A 78 -13.43 2.59 4.52
C HIS A 78 -11.95 2.71 4.17
N LEU A 79 -11.62 2.97 2.90
CA LEU A 79 -10.25 3.25 2.47
C LEU A 79 -9.71 4.51 3.14
N SER A 80 -10.46 5.63 3.11
CA SER A 80 -10.05 6.86 3.79
C SER A 80 -9.92 6.70 5.31
N ILE A 81 -10.77 5.88 5.94
CA ILE A 81 -10.60 5.55 7.37
C ILE A 81 -9.29 4.78 7.59
N ALA A 82 -8.98 3.77 6.76
CA ALA A 82 -7.74 3.02 6.87
C ALA A 82 -6.50 3.91 6.64
N ASP A 83 -6.55 4.81 5.67
CA ASP A 83 -5.45 5.74 5.40
C ASP A 83 -5.27 6.79 6.52
N LEU A 84 -6.36 7.20 7.20
CA LEU A 84 -6.26 8.00 8.42
C LEU A 84 -5.65 7.21 9.58
N VAL A 85 -5.98 5.91 9.72
CA VAL A 85 -5.33 5.04 10.71
C VAL A 85 -3.83 4.96 10.43
N VAL A 86 -3.41 4.82 9.16
CA VAL A 86 -1.99 4.90 8.78
C VAL A 86 -1.40 6.27 9.12
N ALA A 87 -2.05 7.37 8.77
CA ALA A 87 -1.53 8.71 9.07
C ALA A 87 -1.31 8.92 10.59
N VAL A 88 -2.30 8.56 11.41
CA VAL A 88 -2.29 8.81 12.86
C VAL A 88 -1.44 7.81 13.65
N PHE A 89 -1.44 6.54 13.26
CA PHE A 89 -0.76 5.49 14.04
C PHE A 89 0.57 5.04 13.43
N GLN A 90 0.76 5.19 12.11
CA GLN A 90 2.05 4.92 11.44
C GLN A 90 2.87 6.19 11.28
N VAL A 91 2.38 7.17 10.54
CA VAL A 91 3.21 8.31 10.11
C VAL A 91 3.51 9.25 11.27
N LEU A 92 2.51 9.57 12.10
CA LEU A 92 2.69 10.47 13.24
C LEU A 92 3.66 9.90 14.29
N PRO A 93 3.54 8.64 14.77
CA PRO A 93 4.50 8.10 15.72
C PRO A 93 5.90 7.93 15.11
N GLN A 94 5.99 7.65 13.81
CA GLN A 94 7.28 7.64 13.12
C GLN A 94 7.93 9.03 13.13
N LEU A 95 7.18 10.08 12.78
CA LEU A 95 7.66 11.46 12.81
C LEU A 95 8.11 11.87 14.22
N ILE A 96 7.34 11.51 15.26
CA ILE A 96 7.72 11.77 16.65
C ILE A 96 9.02 11.04 16.98
N TRP A 97 9.18 9.79 16.55
CA TRP A 97 10.38 9.01 16.77
C TRP A 97 11.62 9.61 16.10
N ASP A 98 11.48 10.06 14.85
CA ASP A 98 12.59 10.66 14.10
C ASP A 98 13.02 12.03 14.69
N ILE A 99 12.09 12.76 15.33
CA ILE A 99 12.41 14.01 16.03
C ILE A 99 13.02 13.76 17.40
N THR A 100 12.45 12.83 18.16
CA THR A 100 12.78 12.63 19.58
C THR A 100 13.84 11.56 19.82
N PHE A 101 14.20 10.80 18.78
CA PHE A 101 15.14 9.69 18.75
C PHE A 101 14.83 8.53 19.71
N ARG A 102 13.73 8.60 20.48
CA ARG A 102 13.39 7.66 21.55
C ARG A 102 11.89 7.55 21.72
N PHE A 103 11.43 6.40 22.23
CA PHE A 103 10.05 6.27 22.66
C PHE A 103 9.79 6.91 24.03
N TYR A 104 8.79 7.81 24.09
CA TYR A 104 8.30 8.37 25.35
C TYR A 104 6.90 7.83 25.64
N GLY A 105 6.81 6.81 26.50
CA GLY A 105 5.52 6.25 26.91
C GLY A 105 5.62 4.92 27.68
N PRO A 106 4.51 4.44 28.25
CA PRO A 106 4.46 3.14 28.93
C PRO A 106 4.49 1.98 27.92
N ASP A 107 4.84 0.77 28.38
CA ASP A 107 4.88 -0.46 27.57
C ASP A 107 3.58 -0.72 26.79
N PHE A 108 2.43 -0.50 27.43
CA PHE A 108 1.12 -0.63 26.77
C PHE A 108 0.99 0.28 25.55
N LEU A 109 1.47 1.53 25.63
CA LEU A 109 1.41 2.47 24.51
C LEU A 109 2.35 2.03 23.38
N CYS A 110 3.56 1.53 23.68
CA CYS A 110 4.49 0.97 22.69
C CYS A 110 3.82 -0.17 21.90
N ARG A 111 3.25 -1.15 22.61
CA ARG A 111 2.54 -2.29 21.99
C ARG A 111 1.35 -1.83 21.16
N LEU A 112 0.55 -0.91 21.68
CA LEU A 112 -0.63 -0.39 21.00
C LEU A 112 -0.25 0.34 19.71
N VAL A 113 0.78 1.21 19.75
CA VAL A 113 1.27 1.92 18.57
C VAL A 113 1.76 0.91 17.53
N LYS A 114 2.68 -0.01 17.88
CA LYS A 114 3.20 -1.01 16.93
C LYS A 114 2.11 -1.92 16.37
N TYR A 115 1.10 -2.25 17.17
CA TYR A 115 -0.07 -2.99 16.69
C TYR A 115 -0.90 -2.20 15.68
N LEU A 116 -1.30 -0.97 16.02
CA LEU A 116 -2.15 -0.14 15.16
C LEU A 116 -1.44 0.31 13.88
N GLN A 117 -0.12 0.48 13.93
CA GLN A 117 0.77 0.66 12.78
C GLN A 117 0.52 -0.41 11.70
N VAL A 118 0.63 -1.67 12.11
CA VAL A 118 0.47 -2.81 11.22
C VAL A 118 -0.99 -3.06 10.85
N VAL A 119 -1.94 -2.81 11.76
CA VAL A 119 -3.39 -2.86 11.44
C VAL A 119 -3.73 -1.88 10.33
N GLY A 120 -3.25 -0.63 10.41
CA GLY A 120 -3.47 0.39 9.38
C GLY A 120 -2.92 -0.05 8.03
N MET A 121 -1.69 -0.57 8.02
CA MET A 121 -1.04 -1.09 6.82
C MET A 121 -1.86 -2.21 6.16
N PHE A 122 -2.24 -3.24 6.93
CA PHE A 122 -3.08 -4.33 6.42
C PHE A 122 -4.46 -3.85 5.97
N ALA A 123 -5.11 -2.98 6.75
CA ALA A 123 -6.44 -2.44 6.42
C ALA A 123 -6.41 -1.70 5.07
N SER A 124 -5.46 -0.79 4.86
CA SER A 124 -5.35 -0.06 3.59
C SER A 124 -5.09 -1.03 2.42
N THR A 125 -4.11 -1.93 2.56
CA THR A 125 -3.77 -2.93 1.54
C THR A 125 -4.95 -3.84 1.17
N TYR A 126 -5.64 -4.44 2.15
CA TYR A 126 -6.75 -5.33 1.85
C TYR A 126 -8.01 -4.60 1.37
N MET A 127 -8.21 -3.33 1.74
CA MET A 127 -9.25 -2.48 1.12
C MET A 127 -8.95 -2.26 -0.37
N LEU A 128 -7.70 -2.00 -0.75
CA LEU A 128 -7.30 -1.87 -2.16
C LEU A 128 -7.50 -3.16 -2.96
N VAL A 129 -7.16 -4.31 -2.37
CA VAL A 129 -7.41 -5.64 -2.96
C VAL A 129 -8.91 -5.85 -3.16
N LEU A 130 -9.71 -5.61 -2.12
CA LEU A 130 -11.16 -5.77 -2.17
C LEU A 130 -11.80 -4.86 -3.23
N MET A 131 -11.37 -3.60 -3.31
CA MET A 131 -11.80 -2.66 -4.35
C MET A 131 -11.46 -3.15 -5.75
N SER A 132 -10.28 -3.73 -5.95
CA SER A 132 -9.84 -4.25 -7.25
C SER A 132 -10.60 -5.51 -7.67
N ILE A 133 -10.82 -6.43 -6.73
CA ILE A 133 -11.68 -7.61 -6.94
C ILE A 133 -13.10 -7.17 -7.29
N ASP A 134 -13.64 -6.19 -6.57
CA ASP A 134 -14.96 -5.63 -6.85
C ASP A 134 -15.05 -5.09 -8.28
N ARG A 135 -14.06 -4.30 -8.71
CA ARG A 135 -14.01 -3.79 -10.09
C ARG A 135 -13.93 -4.91 -11.11
N CYS A 136 -13.11 -5.93 -10.86
CA CYS A 136 -12.98 -7.09 -11.72
C CYS A 136 -14.33 -7.83 -11.88
N LEU A 137 -15.00 -8.13 -10.76
CA LEU A 137 -16.31 -8.78 -10.75
C LEU A 137 -17.40 -7.93 -11.40
N ALA A 138 -17.40 -6.61 -11.22
CA ALA A 138 -18.37 -5.70 -11.84
C ALA A 138 -18.25 -5.60 -13.37
N ILE A 139 -17.09 -5.98 -13.91
CA ILE A 139 -16.81 -6.04 -15.35
C ILE A 139 -17.19 -7.42 -15.91
N TRP A 140 -16.84 -8.49 -15.20
CA TRP A 140 -17.10 -9.87 -15.64
C TRP A 140 -18.56 -10.30 -15.45
N GLN A 141 -19.22 -9.85 -14.38
CA GLN A 141 -20.59 -10.25 -14.03
C GLN A 141 -21.52 -9.03 -13.89
N PRO A 142 -21.89 -8.37 -14.99
CA PRO A 142 -22.69 -7.15 -14.95
C PRO A 142 -24.09 -7.33 -14.33
N LEU A 143 -24.62 -8.56 -14.28
CA LEU A 143 -25.91 -8.90 -13.65
C LEU A 143 -25.81 -9.11 -12.13
N ARG A 144 -24.60 -9.31 -11.58
CA ARG A 144 -24.38 -9.53 -10.14
C ARG A 144 -24.32 -8.23 -9.33
N SER A 145 -24.33 -7.08 -10.03
CA SER A 145 -24.43 -5.72 -9.46
C SER A 145 -25.61 -5.51 -8.51
N LEU A 146 -26.59 -6.41 -8.50
CA LEU A 146 -27.78 -6.36 -7.64
C LEU A 146 -27.56 -6.97 -6.24
N ARG A 147 -26.44 -7.68 -5.99
CA ARG A 147 -26.19 -8.32 -4.68
C ARG A 147 -25.49 -7.38 -3.68
N ARG A 148 -26.12 -6.22 -3.39
CA ARG A 148 -25.68 -5.20 -2.41
C ARG A 148 -25.40 -5.76 -1.00
N ARG A 149 -26.05 -6.85 -0.57
CA ARG A 149 -25.98 -7.33 0.82
C ARG A 149 -24.66 -7.98 1.24
N LYS A 150 -23.73 -8.27 0.33
CA LYS A 150 -22.46 -8.95 0.69
C LYS A 150 -21.26 -8.02 0.87
N ASP A 151 -21.38 -6.74 0.52
CA ASP A 151 -20.26 -5.79 0.60
C ASP A 151 -19.83 -5.51 2.03
N HIS A 152 -20.80 -5.37 2.93
CA HIS A 152 -20.56 -5.22 4.36
C HIS A 152 -19.79 -6.41 4.92
N PHE A 153 -20.14 -7.63 4.49
CA PHE A 153 -19.44 -8.84 4.91
C PHE A 153 -17.98 -8.84 4.45
N PHE A 154 -17.70 -8.50 3.18
CA PHE A 154 -16.32 -8.48 2.69
C PHE A 154 -15.47 -7.38 3.33
N VAL A 155 -16.05 -6.21 3.58
CA VAL A 155 -15.38 -5.13 4.32
C VAL A 155 -15.11 -5.56 5.75
N LEU A 156 -16.11 -6.10 6.47
CA LEU A 156 -15.91 -6.60 7.83
C LEU A 156 -14.85 -7.71 7.88
N ALA A 157 -14.89 -8.66 6.94
CA ALA A 157 -13.91 -9.72 6.85
C ALA A 157 -12.49 -9.18 6.62
N SER A 158 -12.31 -8.17 5.77
CA SER A 158 -11.00 -7.56 5.57
C SER A 158 -10.50 -6.82 6.81
N TRP A 159 -11.36 -6.11 7.54
CA TRP A 159 -10.99 -5.54 8.84
C TRP A 159 -10.59 -6.60 9.87
N ILE A 160 -11.36 -7.69 9.97
CA ILE A 160 -11.04 -8.81 10.89
C ILE A 160 -9.70 -9.45 10.50
N ILE A 161 -9.46 -9.70 9.21
CA ILE A 161 -8.19 -10.24 8.72
C ILE A 161 -7.04 -9.30 9.08
N SER A 162 -7.19 -7.99 8.87
CA SER A 162 -6.17 -7.01 9.25
C SER A 162 -5.88 -7.00 10.75
N LEU A 163 -6.90 -7.06 11.59
CA LEU A 163 -6.75 -7.12 13.04
C LEU A 163 -6.06 -8.42 13.48
N LEU A 164 -6.42 -9.55 12.87
CA LEU A 164 -5.88 -10.87 13.18
C LEU A 164 -4.41 -11.00 12.75
N PHE A 165 -4.08 -10.60 11.52
CA PHE A 165 -2.72 -10.69 10.98
C PHE A 165 -1.74 -9.74 11.67
N SER A 166 -2.26 -8.72 12.36
CA SER A 166 -1.46 -7.78 13.15
C SER A 166 -1.14 -8.28 14.56
N LEU A 167 -1.79 -9.36 15.04
CA LEU A 167 -1.59 -9.86 16.41
C LEU A 167 -0.13 -10.14 16.81
N PRO A 168 0.77 -10.64 15.93
CA PRO A 168 2.16 -10.84 16.29
C PRO A 168 2.86 -9.58 16.84
N GLN A 169 2.39 -8.37 16.50
CA GLN A 169 2.96 -7.13 17.02
C GLN A 169 2.89 -7.04 18.54
N VAL A 170 1.78 -7.47 19.14
CA VAL A 170 1.54 -7.34 20.58
C VAL A 170 2.53 -8.20 21.38
N THR A 171 2.92 -9.34 20.82
CA THR A 171 3.86 -10.28 21.47
C THR A 171 5.32 -9.96 21.17
N ILE A 172 5.62 -9.46 19.97
CA ILE A 172 6.99 -9.20 19.52
C ILE A 172 7.52 -7.88 20.09
N PHE A 173 6.70 -6.85 20.17
CA PHE A 173 7.14 -5.52 20.61
C PHE A 173 6.89 -5.29 22.09
N SER A 174 7.86 -4.65 22.75
CA SER A 174 7.78 -4.26 24.15
C SER A 174 8.73 -3.11 24.45
N LEU A 175 8.44 -2.35 25.50
CA LEU A 175 9.39 -1.40 26.07
C LEU A 175 10.53 -2.16 26.73
N LYS A 176 11.76 -1.91 26.29
CA LYS A 176 12.98 -2.55 26.81
C LYS A 176 14.02 -1.51 27.21
N ASP A 177 14.82 -1.85 28.22
CA ASP A 177 16.01 -1.11 28.58
C ASP A 177 17.12 -1.44 27.57
N MET A 178 17.62 -0.42 26.88
CA MET A 178 18.67 -0.50 25.86
C MET A 178 20.06 -0.32 26.46
N GLY A 179 20.17 -0.20 27.78
CA GLY A 179 21.41 0.11 28.50
C GLY A 179 21.38 1.52 29.08
N ASP A 180 22.15 1.73 30.14
CA ASP A 180 22.29 3.02 30.84
C ASP A 180 20.97 3.66 31.32
N GLY A 181 19.94 2.84 31.58
CA GLY A 181 18.62 3.30 32.02
C GLY A 181 17.77 3.94 30.91
N VAL A 182 18.13 3.69 29.65
CA VAL A 182 17.44 4.24 28.47
C VAL A 182 16.41 3.23 27.97
N PHE A 183 15.13 3.57 28.07
CA PHE A 183 14.05 2.70 27.60
C PHE A 183 13.64 3.02 26.16
N ASP A 184 13.42 1.97 25.35
CA ASP A 184 12.95 2.10 23.99
C ASP A 184 12.00 0.98 23.54
N CYS A 185 11.14 1.24 22.56
CA CYS A 185 10.16 0.28 22.05
C CYS A 185 10.79 -0.65 20.99
N TRP A 186 11.25 -1.82 21.43
CA TRP A 186 12.04 -2.75 20.61
C TRP A 186 11.34 -4.09 20.35
N ALA A 187 11.78 -4.79 19.30
CA ALA A 187 11.29 -6.12 18.95
C ALA A 187 12.12 -7.21 19.64
N ASP A 188 11.46 -8.13 20.33
CA ASP A 188 12.10 -9.25 21.01
C ASP A 188 11.77 -10.57 20.34
N PHE A 189 12.80 -11.26 19.85
CA PHE A 189 12.67 -12.55 19.20
C PHE A 189 13.30 -13.64 20.06
N VAL A 190 12.46 -14.50 20.65
CA VAL A 190 12.90 -15.65 21.47
C VAL A 190 13.76 -16.63 20.66
N LYS A 191 13.53 -16.71 19.35
CA LYS A 191 14.24 -17.62 18.44
C LYS A 191 15.03 -16.83 17.39
N PRO A 192 16.23 -17.31 17.01
CA PRO A 192 17.10 -16.61 16.06
C PRO A 192 16.53 -16.53 14.64
N TRP A 193 15.59 -17.41 14.29
CA TRP A 193 14.86 -17.35 13.02
C TRP A 193 13.62 -16.45 13.07
N GLY A 194 13.26 -15.91 14.24
CA GLY A 194 12.02 -15.16 14.46
C GLY A 194 11.93 -13.89 13.63
N GLU A 195 13.02 -13.12 13.55
CA GLU A 195 13.09 -11.91 12.73
C GLU A 195 12.88 -12.22 11.24
N LYS A 196 13.60 -13.23 10.72
CA LYS A 196 13.48 -13.67 9.32
C LYS A 196 12.06 -14.13 9.00
N ALA A 197 11.46 -14.93 9.88
CA ALA A 197 10.09 -15.40 9.74
C ALA A 197 9.09 -14.23 9.75
N TYR A 198 9.27 -13.26 10.65
CA TYR A 198 8.42 -12.08 10.74
C TYR A 198 8.50 -11.21 9.48
N ILE A 199 9.70 -10.84 9.04
CA ILE A 199 9.91 -10.00 7.85
C ILE A 199 9.36 -10.71 6.61
N THR A 200 9.57 -12.03 6.52
CA THR A 200 9.06 -12.83 5.40
C THR A 200 7.53 -12.87 5.41
N TRP A 201 6.92 -13.11 6.57
CA TRP A 201 5.46 -13.12 6.74
C TRP A 201 4.83 -11.79 6.33
N ILE A 202 5.37 -10.68 6.82
CA ILE A 202 4.89 -9.32 6.52
C ILE A 202 5.06 -9.01 5.02
N SER A 203 6.20 -9.34 4.43
CA SER A 203 6.44 -9.16 2.99
C SER A 203 5.48 -9.98 2.12
N LEU A 204 5.20 -11.23 2.51
CA LEU A 204 4.26 -12.09 1.80
C LEU A 204 2.83 -11.55 1.85
N THR A 205 2.37 -11.19 3.04
CA THR A 205 0.96 -10.84 3.29
C THR A 205 0.60 -9.42 2.89
N ILE A 206 1.54 -8.48 2.99
CA ILE A 206 1.33 -7.07 2.61
C ILE A 206 1.75 -6.82 1.17
N TYR A 207 2.81 -7.43 0.65
CA TYR A 207 3.28 -7.12 -0.71
C TYR A 207 2.98 -8.22 -1.71
N ILE A 208 3.57 -9.40 -1.55
CA ILE A 208 3.55 -10.43 -2.59
C ILE A 208 2.13 -10.90 -2.93
N ILE A 209 1.33 -11.29 -1.92
CA ILE A 209 -0.04 -11.78 -2.12
C ILE A 209 -0.93 -10.67 -2.70
N PRO A 210 -0.97 -9.44 -2.14
CA PRO A 210 -1.73 -8.34 -2.72
C PRO A 210 -1.32 -8.03 -4.16
N VAL A 211 -0.03 -7.90 -4.46
CA VAL A 211 0.44 -7.63 -5.83
C VAL A 211 0.04 -8.74 -6.80
N ALA A 212 0.12 -10.01 -6.41
CA ALA A 212 -0.34 -11.12 -7.24
C ALA A 212 -1.84 -11.02 -7.54
N ILE A 213 -2.68 -10.77 -6.52
CA ILE A 213 -4.13 -10.64 -6.69
C ILE A 213 -4.47 -9.43 -7.58
N LEU A 214 -3.83 -8.29 -7.34
CA LEU A 214 -4.01 -7.08 -8.14
C LEU A 214 -3.62 -7.36 -9.59
N SER A 215 -2.44 -7.92 -9.83
CA SER A 215 -1.96 -8.26 -11.18
C SER A 215 -2.94 -9.16 -11.94
N VAL A 216 -3.46 -10.21 -11.29
CA VAL A 216 -4.49 -11.08 -11.89
C VAL A 216 -5.77 -10.29 -12.18
N CYS A 217 -6.27 -9.50 -11.23
CA CYS A 217 -7.48 -8.71 -11.41
C CYS A 217 -7.36 -7.73 -12.59
N TYR A 218 -6.28 -6.95 -12.66
CA TYR A 218 -6.07 -5.99 -13.75
C TYR A 218 -5.72 -6.64 -15.08
N GLY A 219 -5.04 -7.79 -15.07
CA GLY A 219 -4.83 -8.62 -16.25
C GLY A 219 -6.17 -9.08 -16.85
N LEU A 220 -7.07 -9.61 -16.02
CA LEU A 220 -8.42 -10.03 -16.44
C LEU A 220 -9.29 -8.87 -16.93
N ILE A 221 -9.17 -7.69 -16.29
CA ILE A 221 -9.85 -6.48 -16.73
C ILE A 221 -9.36 -6.05 -18.12
N SER A 222 -8.04 -6.02 -18.31
CA SER A 222 -7.38 -5.62 -19.57
C SER A 222 -7.75 -6.58 -20.70
N TYR A 223 -7.71 -7.89 -20.43
CA TYR A 223 -8.16 -8.92 -21.37
C TYR A 223 -9.62 -8.70 -21.79
N LYS A 224 -10.52 -8.43 -20.83
CA LYS A 224 -11.94 -8.22 -21.13
C LYS A 224 -12.16 -6.94 -21.94
N ILE A 225 -11.42 -5.87 -21.67
CA ILE A 225 -11.48 -4.63 -22.45
C ILE A 225 -10.98 -4.89 -23.87
N TRP A 226 -9.87 -5.60 -24.03
CA TRP A 226 -9.32 -5.95 -25.34
C TRP A 226 -10.29 -6.79 -26.18
N GLN A 227 -10.95 -7.79 -25.57
CA GLN A 227 -12.00 -8.57 -26.23
C GLN A 227 -13.16 -7.68 -26.71
N ASN A 228 -13.65 -6.77 -25.87
CA ASN A 228 -14.74 -5.86 -26.23
C ASN A 228 -14.33 -4.92 -27.38
N PHE A 229 -13.08 -4.44 -27.37
CA PHE A 229 -12.55 -3.61 -28.45
C PHE A 229 -12.46 -4.38 -29.76
N ARG A 230 -11.90 -5.60 -29.74
CA ARG A 230 -11.82 -6.49 -30.92
C ARG A 230 -13.21 -6.80 -31.51
N LEU A 231 -14.19 -7.12 -30.66
CA LEU A 231 -15.57 -7.36 -31.08
C LEU A 231 -16.20 -6.11 -31.73
N LYS A 232 -15.94 -4.92 -31.19
CA LYS A 232 -16.40 -3.66 -31.77
C LYS A 232 -15.80 -3.42 -33.16
N THR A 233 -14.49 -3.57 -33.32
CA THR A 233 -13.81 -3.41 -34.62
C THR A 233 -14.35 -4.39 -35.68
N ARG A 234 -14.61 -5.65 -35.30
CA ARG A 234 -15.23 -6.63 -36.22
C ARG A 234 -16.65 -6.25 -36.63
N ARG A 235 -17.44 -5.68 -35.71
CA ARG A 235 -18.80 -5.21 -36.03
C ARG A 235 -18.78 -4.01 -36.96
N ASP A 236 -17.89 -3.06 -36.74
CA ASP A 236 -17.76 -1.88 -37.58
C ASP A 236 -17.30 -2.27 -39.02
N GLN A 237 -16.42 -3.26 -39.16
CA GLN A 237 -16.03 -3.85 -40.46
C GLN A 237 -17.16 -4.64 -41.14
N CYS A 238 -17.95 -5.40 -40.39
CA CYS A 238 -19.09 -6.15 -40.94
C CYS A 238 -20.22 -5.22 -41.38
N PHE A 239 -20.44 -4.13 -40.65
CA PHE A 239 -21.40 -3.09 -41.01
C PHE A 239 -20.98 -2.32 -42.26
N SER A 240 -19.68 -2.01 -42.44
CA SER A 240 -19.19 -1.39 -43.68
C SER A 240 -19.33 -2.29 -44.90
N LEU A 241 -19.33 -3.62 -44.73
CA LEU A 241 -19.54 -4.60 -45.80
C LEU A 241 -21.02 -4.87 -46.11
N THR A 242 -21.96 -4.51 -45.21
CA THR A 242 -23.39 -4.82 -45.35
C THR A 242 -24.26 -3.62 -45.76
N LEU A 243 -23.67 -2.46 -46.07
CA LEU A 243 -24.41 -1.32 -46.62
C LEU A 243 -24.66 -1.48 -48.13
N ARG A 244 -25.56 -2.40 -48.51
CA ARG A 244 -26.52 -2.17 -49.59
C ARG A 244 -27.84 -1.74 -48.93
N PRO A 245 -28.52 -0.66 -49.36
CA PRO A 245 -29.70 -0.17 -48.68
C PRO A 245 -30.90 -1.04 -49.05
N ALA A 246 -31.09 -2.16 -48.35
CA ALA A 246 -32.29 -2.96 -48.46
C ALA A 246 -33.24 -2.59 -47.31
N LYS A 247 -34.32 -1.91 -47.67
CA LYS A 247 -35.50 -1.69 -46.82
C LYS A 247 -36.05 -3.06 -46.40
N GLY A 248 -36.11 -3.36 -45.10
CA GLY A 248 -36.83 -4.54 -44.63
C GLY A 248 -36.44 -5.03 -43.23
N THR A 249 -37.33 -4.77 -42.29
CA THR A 249 -37.67 -5.64 -41.14
C THR A 249 -36.57 -6.15 -40.21
N ALA A 250 -36.60 -5.58 -39.00
CA ALA A 250 -36.24 -6.14 -37.71
C ALA A 250 -36.02 -7.66 -37.66
N LEU A 251 -34.84 -8.10 -37.17
CA LEU A 251 -34.65 -9.17 -36.18
C LEU A 251 -33.15 -9.46 -35.96
N PHE A 252 -32.42 -8.57 -35.28
CA PHE A 252 -31.23 -8.97 -34.50
C PHE A 252 -31.19 -8.22 -33.18
N ARG A 253 -32.28 -8.38 -32.41
CA ARG A 253 -32.35 -8.01 -31.01
C ARG A 253 -31.82 -9.18 -30.17
N VAL A 254 -30.53 -9.51 -30.32
CA VAL A 254 -29.85 -10.54 -29.50
C VAL A 254 -28.70 -9.90 -28.74
N SER A 255 -29.00 -9.57 -27.48
CA SER A 255 -28.08 -9.58 -26.33
C SER A 255 -26.75 -8.81 -26.43
N SER A 256 -26.77 -7.54 -26.01
CA SER A 256 -25.92 -7.04 -24.91
C SER A 256 -24.42 -7.41 -24.96
N VAL A 257 -23.68 -7.05 -26.01
CA VAL A 257 -22.27 -6.67 -25.79
C VAL A 257 -22.30 -5.31 -25.12
N LYS A 258 -22.55 -5.31 -23.80
CA LYS A 258 -22.65 -4.09 -22.99
C LYS A 258 -21.32 -3.35 -23.11
N LEU A 259 -21.30 -2.30 -23.93
CA LEU A 259 -20.25 -1.31 -23.96
C LEU A 259 -19.95 -0.93 -22.50
N ILE A 260 -18.72 -1.15 -22.05
CA ILE A 260 -18.30 -0.78 -20.70
C ILE A 260 -18.54 0.74 -20.59
N SER A 261 -19.49 1.13 -19.73
CA SER A 261 -19.87 2.53 -19.56
C SER A 261 -18.63 3.38 -19.25
N LYS A 262 -18.59 4.62 -19.77
CA LYS A 262 -17.55 5.61 -19.45
C LYS A 262 -17.35 5.76 -17.94
N ALA A 263 -18.43 5.66 -17.16
CA ALA A 263 -18.38 5.70 -15.69
C ALA A 263 -17.60 4.51 -15.09
N LYS A 264 -17.77 3.28 -15.61
CA LYS A 264 -17.01 2.10 -15.17
C LYS A 264 -15.53 2.24 -15.51
N MET A 265 -15.21 2.74 -16.70
CA MET A 265 -13.83 2.95 -17.14
C MET A 265 -13.10 4.00 -16.30
N ARG A 266 -13.80 5.07 -15.87
CA ARG A 266 -13.23 6.08 -14.95
C ARG A 266 -12.76 5.43 -13.65
N THR A 267 -13.57 4.56 -13.06
CA THR A 267 -13.17 3.87 -11.83
C THR A 267 -12.03 2.88 -12.06
N VAL A 268 -12.02 2.14 -13.17
CA VAL A 268 -10.90 1.23 -13.50
C VAL A 268 -9.58 1.99 -13.66
N LYS A 269 -9.59 3.12 -14.37
CA LYS A 269 -8.40 3.97 -14.52
C LYS A 269 -7.92 4.49 -13.17
N MET A 270 -8.84 4.96 -12.33
CA MET A 270 -8.52 5.40 -10.97
C MET A 270 -7.87 4.28 -10.16
N THR A 271 -8.49 3.09 -10.11
CA THR A 271 -7.96 1.99 -9.29
C THR A 271 -6.65 1.42 -9.85
N PHE A 272 -6.45 1.45 -11.17
CA PHE A 272 -5.17 1.09 -11.81
C PHE A 272 -4.03 2.01 -11.38
N VAL A 273 -4.27 3.33 -11.37
CA VAL A 273 -3.27 4.30 -10.88
C VAL A 273 -2.91 4.03 -9.42
N ILE A 274 -3.90 3.73 -8.58
CA ILE A 274 -3.68 3.41 -7.16
C ILE A 274 -2.81 2.15 -7.01
N VAL A 275 -3.03 1.12 -7.84
CA VAL A 275 -2.21 -0.12 -7.82
C VAL A 275 -0.79 0.11 -8.27
N LEU A 276 -0.56 0.90 -9.32
CA LEU A 276 0.79 1.24 -9.74
C LEU A 276 1.53 1.99 -8.63
N ALA A 277 0.87 2.98 -8.02
CA ALA A 277 1.44 3.71 -6.89
C ALA A 277 1.78 2.77 -5.73
N TYR A 278 0.89 1.82 -5.40
CA TYR A 278 1.13 0.80 -4.39
C TYR A 278 2.41 -0.01 -4.67
N ILE A 279 2.54 -0.56 -5.88
CA ILE A 279 3.71 -1.36 -6.24
C ILE A 279 4.99 -0.52 -6.15
N ILE A 280 4.98 0.67 -6.74
CA ILE A 280 6.16 1.54 -6.77
C ILE A 280 6.60 1.95 -5.36
N CYS A 281 5.66 2.28 -4.48
CA CYS A 281 5.98 2.73 -3.11
C CYS A 281 6.43 1.57 -2.21
N TRP A 282 5.84 0.38 -2.34
CA TRP A 282 6.13 -0.75 -1.45
C TRP A 282 7.33 -1.59 -1.87
N THR A 283 7.64 -1.66 -3.17
CA THR A 283 8.77 -2.45 -3.69
C THR A 283 10.10 -2.13 -3.01
N PRO A 284 10.57 -0.86 -2.93
CA PRO A 284 11.87 -0.57 -2.33
C PRO A 284 11.92 -0.96 -0.85
N PHE A 285 10.85 -0.68 -0.11
CA PHE A 285 10.76 -1.04 1.31
C PHE A 285 10.87 -2.55 1.53
N PHE A 286 10.03 -3.35 0.88
CA PHE A 286 10.06 -4.80 1.09
C PHE A 286 11.30 -5.47 0.51
N PHE A 287 11.86 -4.91 -0.56
CA PHE A 287 13.13 -5.39 -1.09
C PHE A 287 14.26 -5.21 -0.08
N VAL A 288 14.43 -4.01 0.48
CA VAL A 288 15.45 -3.71 1.49
C VAL A 288 15.24 -4.55 2.76
N GLN A 289 14.00 -4.65 3.24
CA GLN A 289 13.68 -5.48 4.41
C GLN A 289 14.04 -6.95 4.20
N MET A 290 13.69 -7.51 3.04
CA MET A 290 14.01 -8.91 2.72
C MET A 290 15.52 -9.10 2.55
N TRP A 291 16.20 -8.15 1.91
CA TRP A 291 17.65 -8.17 1.74
C TRP A 291 18.35 -8.16 3.10
N SER A 292 18.00 -7.22 3.98
CA SER A 292 18.55 -7.11 5.33
C SER A 292 18.33 -8.38 6.17
N ALA A 293 17.15 -9.00 6.07
CA ALA A 293 16.83 -10.20 6.84
C ALA A 293 17.60 -11.45 6.39
N TRP A 294 17.87 -11.59 5.09
CA TRP A 294 18.38 -12.84 4.51
C TRP A 294 19.86 -12.79 4.14
N ASP A 295 20.41 -11.63 3.82
CA ASP A 295 21.82 -11.51 3.45
C ASP A 295 22.72 -11.39 4.70
N PRO A 296 23.65 -12.34 4.92
CA PRO A 296 24.61 -12.26 6.01
C PRO A 296 25.53 -11.04 5.95
N MET A 297 25.75 -10.47 4.77
CA MET A 297 26.58 -9.29 4.50
C MET A 297 25.79 -7.98 4.46
N ALA A 298 24.47 -8.01 4.65
CA ALA A 298 23.72 -6.78 4.84
C ALA A 298 24.31 -6.01 6.04
N PRO A 299 24.43 -4.67 5.98
CA PRO A 299 24.84 -3.87 7.12
C PRO A 299 23.92 -4.21 8.30
N LYS A 300 24.50 -4.82 9.33
CA LYS A 300 23.84 -5.03 10.62
C LYS A 300 24.32 -3.90 11.50
N GLU A 301 23.37 -3.14 12.04
CA GLU A 301 23.62 -2.19 13.12
C GLU A 301 24.19 -2.92 14.34
#